data_AF-A0A3N5J998-F1
#
_entry.id   AF-A0A3N5J998-F1
#
_cell.length_a   1.000
_cell.length_b   1.000
_cell.length_c   1.000
_cell.angle_alpha   90.00
_cell.angle_beta   90.00
_cell.angle_gamma   90.00
#
_symmetry.space_group_name_H-M   'P 1'
#
loop_
_entity.id
_entity.type
_entity.pdbx_description
1 polymer ?
#
loop_
_entity_poly.entity_id
_entity_poly.type
_entity_poly.pdbx_seq_one_letter_code
_entity_poly.pdbx_strand_id
1 'polypeptide(L)'
;MRQLSLTPAAGKRLIGKAIAKHSEVLNALKGGTVVVIAGTTNSYVAEELLAIIGQSNDFRRDHFFRGIVLPPAYTKKEDGRSPDESGFSGDVVIKDGVW
;
A
#
# COMPACT_ATOMS: atom_id res chain seq x y z
N MET A 1 16.25 -14.90 -24.59
CA MET A 1 15.95 -13.98 -23.47
C MET A 1 14.70 -13.18 -23.86
N ARG A 2 13.68 -13.08 -23.00
CA ARG A 2 12.47 -12.29 -23.30
C ARG A 2 12.55 -10.97 -22.55
N GLN A 3 12.45 -9.85 -23.27
CA GLN A 3 12.33 -8.53 -22.67
C GLN A 3 10.83 -8.24 -22.47
N LEU A 4 10.48 -7.78 -21.28
CA LEU A 4 9.12 -7.39 -20.92
C LEU A 4 9.13 -5.91 -20.51
N SER A 5 8.19 -5.14 -21.04
CA SER A 5 7.95 -3.76 -20.62
C SER A 5 6.83 -3.75 -19.58
N LEU A 6 7.10 -3.17 -18.41
CA LEU A 6 6.10 -3.03 -17.35
C LEU A 6 5.60 -1.59 -17.31
N THR A 7 4.28 -1.43 -17.27
CA THR A 7 3.70 -0.14 -16.87
C THR A 7 4.06 0.15 -15.42
N PRO A 8 4.06 1.42 -14.98
CA PRO A 8 4.28 1.75 -13.57
C PRO A 8 3.34 0.99 -12.61
N ALA A 9 2.07 0.79 -13.00
CA ALA A 9 1.11 0.01 -12.21
C ALA A 9 1.49 -1.48 -12.13
N ALA A 10 1.93 -2.08 -13.24
CA ALA A 10 2.40 -3.47 -13.27
C ALA A 10 3.67 -3.66 -12.43
N GLY A 11 4.61 -2.69 -12.47
CA GLY A 11 5.80 -2.69 -11.63
C GLY A 11 5.46 -2.63 -10.14
N LYS A 12 4.54 -1.74 -9.73
CA LYS A 12 4.07 -1.66 -8.34
C LYS A 12 3.40 -2.95 -7.88
N ARG A 13 2.57 -3.58 -8.74
CA ARG A 13 1.97 -4.89 -8.45
C ARG A 13 3.03 -5.99 -8.30
N LEU A 14 4.07 -5.99 -9.13
CA LEU A 14 5.18 -6.94 -9.03
C LEU A 14 5.91 -6.79 -7.69
N ILE A 15 6.19 -5.56 -7.27
CA ILE A 15 6.78 -5.26 -5.95
C ILE A 15 5.88 -5.80 -4.84
N GLY A 16 4.57 -5.50 -4.86
CA GLY A 16 3.60 -6.00 -3.87
C GLY A 16 3.64 -7.52 -3.73
N LYS A 17 3.56 -8.23 -4.86
CA LYS A 17 3.63 -9.71 -4.90
C LYS A 17 4.96 -10.28 -4.43
N ALA A 18 6.07 -9.58 -4.70
CA ALA A 18 7.40 -10.01 -4.26
C ALA A 18 7.51 -9.93 -2.73
N ILE A 19 7.09 -8.81 -2.13
CA ILE A 19 7.10 -8.62 -0.68
C ILE A 19 6.18 -9.62 0.01
N ALA A 20 4.99 -9.87 -0.53
CA ALA A 20 4.03 -10.84 -0.02
C ALA A 20 4.55 -12.31 -0.02
N LYS A 21 5.63 -12.58 -0.75
CA LYS A 21 6.30 -13.90 -0.79
C LYS A 21 7.61 -13.93 0.00
N HIS A 22 8.03 -12.82 0.58
CA HIS A 22 9.30 -12.74 1.31
C HIS A 22 9.20 -13.46 2.66
N SER A 23 10.12 -14.37 2.95
CA SER A 23 10.06 -15.23 4.15
C SER A 23 9.98 -14.43 5.45
N GLU A 24 10.83 -13.42 5.61
CA GLU A 24 10.85 -12.59 6.83
C GLU A 24 9.55 -11.83 7.06
N VAL A 25 8.88 -11.40 5.98
CA VAL A 25 7.59 -10.71 6.08
C VAL A 25 6.52 -11.70 6.52
N LEU A 26 6.47 -12.87 5.90
CA LEU A 26 5.52 -13.94 6.26
C LEU A 26 5.73 -14.43 7.70
N ASN A 27 6.97 -14.47 8.18
CA ASN A 27 7.28 -14.81 9.57
C ASN A 27 6.80 -13.70 10.52
N ALA A 28 7.05 -12.44 10.21
CA ALA A 28 6.60 -11.30 11.00
C ALA A 28 5.06 -11.19 11.05
N LEU A 29 4.34 -11.60 9.99
CA LEU A 29 2.87 -11.65 10.00
C LEU A 29 2.30 -12.66 11.01
N LYS A 30 3.06 -13.68 11.44
CA LYS A 30 2.54 -14.74 12.34
C LYS A 30 2.64 -14.40 13.82
N GLY A 31 3.57 -13.53 14.21
CA GLY A 31 3.85 -13.25 15.63
C GLY A 31 4.82 -12.09 15.85
N GLY A 32 4.88 -11.17 14.90
CA GLY A 32 5.67 -9.95 14.97
C GLY A 32 4.82 -8.74 14.59
N THR A 33 5.49 -7.68 14.14
CA THR A 33 4.82 -6.45 13.69
C THR A 33 5.31 -6.08 12.29
N VAL A 34 4.37 -5.86 11.38
CA VAL A 34 4.62 -5.34 10.03
C VAL A 34 3.94 -3.99 9.90
N VAL A 35 4.72 -2.95 9.62
CA VAL A 35 4.21 -1.60 9.39
C VAL A 35 4.39 -1.24 7.93
N VAL A 36 3.29 -0.97 7.23
CA VAL A 36 3.30 -0.48 5.86
C VAL A 36 2.88 0.99 5.88
N ILE A 37 3.79 1.88 5.52
CA ILE A 37 3.53 3.32 5.48
C ILE A 37 2.79 3.71 4.20
N ALA A 38 1.84 4.62 4.32
CA ALA A 38 1.05 5.15 3.22
C ALA A 38 1.90 5.61 2.01
N GLY A 39 1.55 5.13 0.82
CA GLY A 39 2.22 5.46 -0.42
C GLY A 39 1.67 4.67 -1.60
N THR A 40 1.72 5.25 -2.81
CA THR A 40 1.05 4.63 -3.97
C THR A 40 1.62 3.26 -4.35
N THR A 41 2.91 3.00 -4.13
CA THR A 41 3.51 1.66 -4.26
C THR A 41 3.15 0.77 -3.08
N ASN A 42 3.28 1.30 -1.86
CA ASN A 42 3.02 0.56 -0.63
C ASN A 42 1.56 0.13 -0.48
N SER A 43 0.63 0.83 -1.15
CA SER A 43 -0.78 0.42 -1.25
C SER A 43 -0.94 -0.97 -1.86
N TYR A 44 -0.08 -1.36 -2.81
CA TYR A 44 -0.08 -2.71 -3.39
C TYR A 44 0.49 -3.73 -2.41
N VAL A 45 1.50 -3.34 -1.61
CA VAL A 45 2.05 -4.21 -0.56
C VAL A 45 1.00 -4.46 0.50
N ALA A 46 0.39 -3.40 1.05
CA ALA A 46 -0.68 -3.49 2.03
C ALA A 46 -1.83 -4.38 1.55
N GLU A 47 -2.34 -4.16 0.34
CA GLU A 47 -3.42 -4.99 -0.24
C GLU A 47 -3.05 -6.48 -0.30
N GLU A 48 -1.84 -6.83 -0.74
CA GLU A 48 -1.40 -8.24 -0.83
C GLU A 48 -1.22 -8.87 0.56
N LEU A 49 -0.66 -8.14 1.55
CA LEU A 49 -0.49 -8.65 2.91
C LEU A 49 -1.84 -8.81 3.63
N LEU A 50 -2.75 -7.85 3.47
CA LEU A 50 -4.08 -7.92 4.04
C LEU A 50 -4.91 -9.06 3.43
N ALA A 51 -4.72 -9.34 2.13
CA ALA A 51 -5.33 -10.49 1.49
C ALA A 51 -4.81 -11.83 2.07
N ILE A 52 -3.52 -11.93 2.40
CA ILE A 52 -2.94 -13.13 3.03
C ILE A 52 -3.56 -13.41 4.40
N ILE A 53 -3.81 -12.37 5.21
CA ILE A 53 -4.39 -12.50 6.55
C ILE A 53 -5.93 -12.43 6.56
N GLY A 54 -6.57 -12.33 5.38
CA GLY A 54 -8.03 -12.30 5.23
C GLY A 54 -8.73 -11.01 5.69
N GLN A 55 -8.01 -9.89 5.76
CA GLN A 55 -8.49 -8.62 6.32
C GLN A 55 -8.49 -7.47 5.29
N SER A 56 -8.62 -7.77 3.99
CA SER A 56 -8.56 -6.76 2.93
C SER A 56 -9.88 -6.01 2.67
N ASN A 57 -10.99 -6.39 3.31
CA ASN A 57 -12.34 -5.88 2.97
C ASN A 57 -12.48 -4.35 3.17
N ASP A 58 -11.90 -3.82 4.24
CA ASP A 58 -12.01 -2.40 4.59
C ASP A 58 -10.84 -1.55 4.03
N PHE A 59 -9.91 -2.18 3.30
CA PHE A 59 -8.73 -1.49 2.77
C PHE A 59 -8.98 -0.78 1.44
N ARG A 60 -8.79 0.55 1.46
CA ARG A 60 -8.90 1.41 0.27
C ARG A 60 -7.53 1.70 -0.35
N ARG A 61 -7.07 0.82 -1.24
CA ARG A 61 -5.79 0.98 -1.96
C ARG A 61 -5.68 2.31 -2.70
N ASP A 62 -6.80 2.78 -3.24
CA ASP A 62 -6.92 4.03 -4.00
C ASP A 62 -6.79 5.28 -3.13
N HIS A 63 -6.80 5.20 -1.81
CA HIS A 63 -6.67 6.34 -0.88
C HIS A 63 -5.50 6.17 0.10
N PHE A 64 -4.64 5.16 -0.11
CA PHE A 64 -3.48 4.87 0.74
C PHE A 64 -2.22 5.62 0.29
N PHE A 65 -2.25 6.94 0.34
CA PHE A 65 -1.09 7.80 0.06
C PHE A 65 -1.21 9.13 0.81
N ARG A 66 -0.09 9.81 1.05
CA ARG A 66 -0.06 11.11 1.73
C ARG A 66 0.04 12.27 0.77
N GLY A 67 1.00 12.24 -0.15
CA GLY A 67 1.24 13.32 -1.10
C GLY A 67 0.58 13.07 -2.45
N ILE A 68 -0.01 14.12 -3.03
CA ILE A 68 -0.49 14.11 -4.41
C ILE A 68 0.17 15.22 -5.23
N VAL A 69 0.53 14.90 -6.46
CA VAL A 69 0.91 15.89 -7.48
C VAL A 69 -0.27 16.05 -8.42
N LEU A 70 -1.00 17.15 -8.26
CA LEU A 70 -2.09 17.56 -9.15
C LEU A 70 -1.63 18.74 -10.01
N PRO A 71 -2.23 18.91 -11.21
CA PRO A 71 -2.04 20.11 -12.03
C PRO A 71 -2.42 21.40 -11.27
N PRO A 72 -1.91 22.57 -11.68
CA PRO A 72 -2.15 23.85 -10.99
C PRO A 72 -3.63 24.22 -10.80
N ALA A 73 -4.51 23.71 -11.66
CA ALA A 73 -5.96 23.97 -11.61
C ALA A 73 -6.68 23.26 -10.45
N TYR A 74 -6.02 22.35 -9.74
CA TYR A 74 -6.62 21.57 -8.66
C TYR A 74 -6.12 22.01 -7.29
N THR A 75 -7.04 22.13 -6.34
CA THR A 75 -6.74 22.50 -4.96
C THR A 75 -6.10 21.34 -4.19
N LYS A 76 -5.06 21.64 -3.42
CA LYS A 76 -4.49 20.75 -2.39
C LYS A 76 -4.44 21.50 -1.06
N LYS A 77 -4.29 20.76 0.03
CA LYS A 77 -3.93 21.36 1.32
C LYS A 77 -2.50 21.92 1.26
N GLU A 78 -2.17 22.87 2.13
CA GLU A 78 -0.83 23.49 2.20
C GLU A 78 0.29 22.46 2.45
N ASP A 79 -0.02 21.35 3.12
CA ASP A 79 0.90 20.24 3.39
C ASP A 79 1.04 19.24 2.21
N GLY A 80 0.42 19.54 1.06
CA GLY A 80 0.47 18.73 -0.15
C GLY A 80 -0.46 17.52 -0.17
N ARG A 81 -1.35 17.39 0.83
CA ARG A 81 -2.34 16.30 0.90
C ARG A 81 -3.59 16.59 0.08
N SER A 82 -4.34 15.51 -0.17
CA SER A 82 -5.69 15.59 -0.73
C SER A 82 -6.59 16.44 0.19
N PRO A 83 -7.45 17.31 -0.35
CA PRO A 83 -8.52 17.95 0.42
C PRO A 83 -9.47 16.92 1.04
N ASP A 84 -9.72 15.83 0.31
CA ASP A 84 -10.53 14.70 0.75
C ASP A 84 -9.64 13.63 1.40
N GLU A 85 -9.80 13.46 2.71
CA GLU A 85 -9.15 12.42 3.52
C GLU A 85 -10.13 11.31 3.94
N SER A 86 -11.38 11.34 3.46
CA SER A 86 -12.48 10.48 3.94
C SER A 86 -12.35 8.98 3.61
N GLY A 87 -11.20 8.53 3.11
CA GLY A 87 -10.86 7.11 2.95
C GLY A 87 -9.41 6.77 3.30
N PHE A 88 -8.67 7.67 3.96
CA PHE A 88 -7.35 7.36 4.49
C PHE A 88 -7.48 6.84 5.94
N SER A 89 -7.43 5.52 6.10
CA SER A 89 -7.58 4.84 7.39
C SER A 89 -6.31 4.83 8.26
N GLY A 90 -5.28 5.61 7.89
CA GLY A 90 -3.95 5.55 8.50
C GLY A 90 -3.02 4.54 7.82
N ASP A 91 -1.83 4.36 8.39
CA ASP A 91 -0.89 3.33 7.94
C ASP A 91 -1.41 1.92 8.30
N VAL A 92 -0.98 0.90 7.56
CA VAL A 92 -1.35 -0.49 7.88
C VAL A 92 -0.34 -1.03 8.88
N VAL A 93 -0.81 -1.28 10.10
CA VAL A 93 -0.01 -1.84 11.20
C VAL A 93 -0.56 -3.21 11.54
N ILE A 94 0.09 -4.26 11.06
CA ILE A 94 -0.31 -5.65 11.35
C ILE A 94 0.51 -6.11 12.54
N LYS A 95 -0.15 -6.42 13.66
CA LYS A 95 0.46 -6.97 14.86
C LYS A 95 -0.10 -8.37 15.11
N ASP A 96 0.79 -9.36 15.23
CA ASP A 96 0.42 -10.74 15.52
C ASP A 96 -0.65 -11.29 14.54
N GLY A 97 -0.58 -10.87 13.27
CA GLY A 97 -1.49 -11.28 12.21
C GLY A 97 -2.82 -10.51 12.13
N VAL A 98 -2.99 -9.47 12.94
CA VAL A 98 -4.20 -8.63 12.97
C VAL A 98 -3.85 -7.21 12.55
N TRP A 99 -4.57 -6.69 11.54
CA TRP A 99 -4.49 -5.30 11.08
C TRP A 99 -5.32 -4.39 11.98
#